data_AF-A0A9D1AW21-F1
#
_entry.id   AF-A0A9D1AW21-F1
#
_cell.length_a   1.000
_cell.length_b   1.000
_cell.length_c   1.000
_cell.angle_alpha   90.00
_cell.angle_beta   90.00
_cell.angle_gamma   90.00
#
_symmetry.space_group_name_H-M   'P 1'
#
loop_
_entity.id
_entity.type
_entity.pdbx_description
1 polymer ?
#
loop_
_entity_poly.entity_id
_entity_poly.type
_entity_poly.pdbx_seq_one_letter_code
_entity_poly.pdbx_strand_id
1 'polypeptide(L)'
;MRSCGVLAGLVACGSPISNAPFLEEARFLGALPSRERLGPPERVFLAPNSDNAVLDAAKRSATEYDELVTLPILVGDRLRGVVPTQRTDIRRAWDPTELLLDLSEALPPGAGQGSLAAWVQGVVEIPASGDLQLEIELALAQEGPWERVATGTYDGSSAGTLSWDLAASASALKLAPSVPLAQLDVTFDDLAQEEQAERQLDVAYGHTASIAQLWVIVSDSVLGFSGLLQVTEDGALLPGGATVVHTPYGGWGLGTVLTASGELAFETCWSEVGLTVYAGGDEGVRRSGSRDACPEGALEP
;
A
#
# COMPACT_ATOMS: atom_id res chain seq x y z
N MET A 1 -76.72 4.61 20.50
CA MET A 1 -76.99 4.22 19.10
C MET A 1 -75.78 4.60 18.27
N ARG A 2 -75.17 3.60 17.60
CA ARG A 2 -74.37 3.65 16.35
C ARG A 2 -73.18 4.62 16.29
N SER A 3 -71.97 4.28 15.84
CA SER A 3 -71.28 3.04 15.43
C SER A 3 -69.89 3.51 14.96
N CYS A 4 -68.83 2.76 15.25
CA CYS A 4 -67.52 2.94 14.63
C CYS A 4 -67.58 2.81 13.10
N GLY A 5 -66.72 3.57 12.41
CA GLY A 5 -66.32 3.35 11.02
C GLY A 5 -64.80 3.35 10.94
N VAL A 6 -64.25 2.20 10.53
CA VAL A 6 -62.83 1.84 10.44
C VAL A 6 -62.23 2.35 9.12
N LEU A 7 -61.01 2.88 9.19
CA LEU A 7 -60.01 2.94 8.11
C LEU A 7 -58.65 2.87 8.84
N ALA A 8 -58.14 1.70 9.20
CA ALA A 8 -57.36 0.80 8.33
C ALA A 8 -56.24 1.55 7.58
N GLY A 9 -55.24 1.99 8.32
CA GLY A 9 -53.95 2.43 7.80
C GLY A 9 -52.86 1.92 8.74
N LEU A 10 -52.26 0.79 8.38
CA LEU A 10 -51.06 0.25 9.00
C LEU A 10 -49.96 1.31 8.92
N VAL A 11 -49.75 2.06 10.01
CA VAL A 11 -48.44 2.67 10.24
C VAL A 11 -47.55 1.51 10.66
N ALA A 12 -47.00 0.83 9.67
CA ALA A 12 -45.79 0.05 9.89
C ALA A 12 -44.73 1.06 10.34
N CYS A 13 -44.55 1.20 11.65
CA CYS A 13 -43.31 1.70 12.22
C CYS A 13 -42.24 0.66 11.85
N GLY A 14 -41.78 0.70 10.60
CA GLY A 14 -40.58 0.01 10.19
C GLY A 14 -39.47 0.59 11.04
N SER A 15 -38.97 -0.19 12.00
CA SER A 15 -37.72 0.12 12.67
C SER A 15 -36.72 0.50 11.57
N PRO A 16 -36.01 1.64 11.69
CA PRO A 16 -34.96 1.96 10.73
C PRO A 16 -34.06 0.73 10.64
N ILE A 17 -33.83 0.23 9.41
CA ILE A 17 -32.93 -0.89 9.17
C ILE A 17 -31.60 -0.45 9.77
N SER A 18 -31.23 -1.06 10.89
CA SER A 18 -30.00 -0.72 11.57
C SER A 18 -28.84 -1.15 10.68
N ASN A 19 -28.06 -0.19 10.21
CA ASN A 19 -26.82 -0.45 9.48
C ASN A 19 -25.71 -0.95 10.42
N ALA A 20 -25.95 -1.05 11.73
CA ALA A 20 -24.93 -1.43 12.71
C ALA A 20 -24.23 -2.77 12.40
N PRO A 21 -24.93 -3.86 12.01
CA PRO A 21 -24.25 -5.11 11.64
C PRO A 21 -23.38 -4.98 10.39
N PHE A 22 -23.76 -4.11 9.45
CA PHE A 22 -22.98 -3.85 8.24
C PHE A 22 -21.72 -3.04 8.56
N LEU A 23 -21.84 -2.02 9.42
CA LEU A 23 -20.71 -1.21 9.88
C LEU A 23 -19.72 -2.02 10.71
N GLU A 24 -20.22 -2.91 11.58
CA GLU A 24 -19.38 -3.81 12.36
C GLU A 24 -18.60 -4.77 11.44
N GLU A 25 -19.28 -5.40 10.47
CA GLU A 25 -18.61 -6.29 9.53
C GLU A 25 -17.58 -5.54 8.69
N ALA A 26 -17.91 -4.34 8.20
CA ALA A 26 -16.98 -3.49 7.47
C ALA A 26 -15.74 -3.15 8.30
N ARG A 27 -15.90 -2.95 9.62
CA ARG A 27 -14.79 -2.69 10.54
C ARG A 27 -13.81 -3.86 10.61
N PHE A 28 -14.31 -5.09 10.76
CA PHE A 28 -13.45 -6.29 10.81
C PHE A 28 -12.81 -6.60 9.46
N LEU A 29 -13.55 -6.51 8.36
CA LEU A 29 -13.01 -6.73 7.01
C LEU A 29 -12.05 -5.61 6.58
N GLY A 30 -12.24 -4.41 7.10
CA GLY A 30 -11.35 -3.27 6.91
C GLY A 30 -9.96 -3.53 7.51
N ALA A 31 -9.85 -4.29 8.60
CA ALA A 31 -8.55 -4.59 9.20
C ALA A 31 -7.64 -5.48 8.34
N LEU A 32 -8.21 -6.23 7.39
CA LEU A 32 -7.42 -7.08 6.48
C LEU A 32 -6.58 -6.22 5.50
N PRO A 33 -5.48 -6.73 4.94
CA PRO A 33 -4.75 -6.08 3.84
C PRO A 33 -5.59 -6.04 2.54
N SER A 34 -5.56 -4.99 1.72
CA SER A 34 -6.30 -4.90 0.44
C SER A 34 -5.56 -4.05 -0.57
N ARG A 35 -5.93 -4.16 -1.86
CA ARG A 35 -5.45 -3.22 -2.89
C ARG A 35 -5.88 -1.78 -2.59
N GLU A 36 -7.09 -1.57 -2.09
CA GLU A 36 -7.56 -0.24 -1.70
C GLU A 36 -6.71 0.38 -0.58
N ARG A 37 -6.12 -0.45 0.30
CA ARG A 37 -5.30 0.02 1.42
C ARG A 37 -3.80 0.04 1.12
N LEU A 38 -3.28 -0.94 0.40
CA LEU A 38 -1.85 -1.16 0.21
C LEU A 38 -1.41 -1.03 -1.25
N GLY A 39 -2.34 -0.86 -2.20
CA GLY A 39 -1.99 -0.79 -3.61
C GLY A 39 -1.09 0.41 -3.92
N PRO A 40 -0.16 0.29 -4.87
CA PRO A 40 0.72 1.39 -5.28
C PRO A 40 -0.07 2.56 -5.91
N PRO A 41 0.52 3.76 -6.01
CA PRO A 41 -0.13 4.90 -6.65
C PRO A 41 -0.25 4.71 -8.17
N GLU A 42 -1.47 4.58 -8.69
CA GLU A 42 -1.69 4.23 -10.10
C GLU A 42 -1.28 5.34 -11.09
N ARG A 43 -1.38 6.62 -10.70
CA ARG A 43 -1.09 7.72 -11.65
C ARG A 43 0.39 7.85 -11.97
N VAL A 44 1.29 7.49 -11.04
CA VAL A 44 2.74 7.54 -11.28
C VAL A 44 3.15 6.62 -12.45
N PHE A 45 2.39 5.57 -12.73
CA PHE A 45 2.66 4.61 -13.81
C PHE A 45 2.25 5.08 -15.21
N LEU A 46 1.47 6.15 -15.35
CA LEU A 46 0.79 6.47 -16.60
C LEU A 46 1.69 7.09 -17.69
N ALA A 47 2.79 7.75 -17.33
CA ALA A 47 3.70 8.31 -18.33
C ALA A 47 4.39 7.15 -19.11
N PRO A 48 4.15 6.98 -20.42
CA PRO A 48 4.52 5.75 -21.13
C PRO A 48 6.03 5.65 -21.43
N ASN A 49 6.72 6.79 -21.55
CA ASN A 49 8.16 6.88 -21.79
C ASN A 49 8.74 7.93 -20.85
N SER A 50 10.02 7.86 -20.54
CA SER A 50 10.67 8.88 -19.72
C SER A 50 12.14 8.97 -20.07
N ASP A 51 12.62 10.20 -20.26
CA ASP A 51 14.06 10.53 -20.24
C ASP A 51 14.46 11.18 -18.91
N ASN A 52 13.52 11.23 -17.97
CA ASN A 52 13.68 11.83 -16.66
C ASN A 52 14.11 10.77 -15.66
N ALA A 53 15.34 10.88 -15.17
CA ALA A 53 15.93 9.90 -14.27
C ALA A 53 15.17 9.74 -12.93
N VAL A 54 14.50 10.79 -12.45
CA VAL A 54 13.72 10.75 -11.20
C VAL A 54 12.40 10.04 -11.42
N LEU A 55 11.70 10.31 -12.53
CA LEU A 55 10.49 9.58 -12.91
C LEU A 55 10.77 8.09 -13.15
N ASP A 56 11.91 7.76 -13.78
CA ASP A 56 12.34 6.37 -13.97
C ASP A 56 12.60 5.68 -12.63
N ALA A 57 13.26 6.38 -11.70
CA ALA A 57 13.50 5.85 -10.35
C ALA A 57 12.19 5.66 -9.59
N ALA A 58 11.24 6.60 -9.70
CA ALA A 58 9.92 6.49 -9.09
C ALA A 58 9.14 5.28 -9.61
N LYS A 59 9.14 5.03 -10.93
CA LYS A 59 8.46 3.86 -11.52
C LYS A 59 9.08 2.54 -11.07
N ARG A 60 10.42 2.47 -11.01
CA ARG A 60 11.10 1.29 -10.45
C ARG A 60 10.72 1.08 -9.00
N SER A 61 10.78 2.13 -8.19
CA SER A 61 10.43 2.09 -6.77
C SER A 61 8.97 1.70 -6.54
N ALA A 62 8.04 2.18 -7.37
CA ALA A 62 6.64 1.79 -7.32
C ALA A 62 6.40 0.33 -7.70
N THR A 63 7.17 -0.18 -8.67
CA THR A 63 7.14 -1.61 -9.06
C THR A 63 7.69 -2.49 -7.94
N GLU A 64 8.83 -2.11 -7.35
CA GLU A 64 9.40 -2.80 -6.19
C GLU A 64 8.41 -2.85 -5.02
N TYR A 65 7.69 -1.74 -4.76
CA TYR A 65 6.65 -1.72 -3.74
C TYR A 65 5.50 -2.66 -4.07
N ASP A 66 4.96 -2.60 -5.30
CA ASP A 66 3.87 -3.47 -5.76
C ASP A 66 4.20 -4.95 -5.54
N GLU A 67 5.39 -5.38 -5.94
CA GLU A 67 5.88 -6.75 -5.74
C GLU A 67 5.91 -7.17 -4.26
N LEU A 68 6.22 -6.25 -3.34
CA LEU A 68 6.27 -6.54 -1.90
C LEU A 68 4.86 -6.65 -1.28
N VAL A 69 3.87 -5.91 -1.80
CA VAL A 69 2.51 -5.88 -1.24
C VAL A 69 1.53 -6.85 -1.90
N THR A 70 1.87 -7.44 -3.04
CA THR A 70 0.95 -8.35 -3.76
C THR A 70 0.49 -9.53 -2.90
N LEU A 71 1.40 -10.27 -2.26
CA LEU A 71 1.00 -11.39 -1.40
C LEU A 71 0.08 -10.95 -0.24
N PRO A 72 0.42 -9.89 0.54
CA PRO A 72 -0.50 -9.33 1.52
C PRO A 72 -1.90 -9.07 0.96
N ILE A 73 -1.99 -8.38 -0.19
CA ILE A 73 -3.25 -8.04 -0.85
C ILE A 73 -4.04 -9.29 -1.22
N LEU A 74 -3.41 -10.26 -1.91
CA LEU A 74 -4.06 -11.51 -2.32
C LEU A 74 -4.62 -12.29 -1.13
N VAL A 75 -3.85 -12.36 -0.04
CA VAL A 75 -4.29 -13.03 1.19
C VAL A 75 -5.48 -12.32 1.81
N GLY A 76 -5.41 -11.01 1.98
CA GLY A 76 -6.49 -10.24 2.59
C GLY A 76 -7.77 -10.29 1.76
N ASP A 77 -7.66 -10.15 0.43
CA ASP A 77 -8.79 -10.26 -0.50
C ASP A 77 -9.40 -11.67 -0.47
N ARG A 78 -8.57 -12.71 -0.33
CA ARG A 78 -9.06 -14.08 -0.16
C ARG A 78 -9.89 -14.23 1.11
N LEU A 79 -9.40 -13.73 2.24
CA LEU A 79 -10.13 -13.78 3.52
C LEU A 79 -11.43 -12.96 3.46
N ARG A 80 -11.44 -11.78 2.83
CA ARG A 80 -12.69 -11.01 2.61
C ARG A 80 -13.71 -11.74 1.75
N GLY A 81 -13.23 -12.50 0.77
CA GLY A 81 -14.08 -13.28 -0.13
C GLY A 81 -14.72 -14.51 0.53
N VAL A 82 -14.36 -14.84 1.77
CA VAL A 82 -14.84 -16.03 2.48
C VAL A 82 -15.55 -15.64 3.77
N VAL A 83 -16.68 -16.30 4.05
CA VAL A 83 -17.43 -16.08 5.29
C VAL A 83 -16.61 -16.63 6.47
N PRO A 84 -16.33 -15.83 7.50
CA PRO A 84 -15.60 -16.29 8.68
C PRO A 84 -16.37 -17.40 9.41
N THR A 85 -15.65 -18.41 9.89
CA THR A 85 -16.18 -19.56 10.62
C THR A 85 -16.57 -19.22 12.05
N GLN A 86 -15.90 -18.23 12.64
CA GLN A 86 -16.30 -17.63 13.91
C GLN A 86 -16.73 -16.18 13.71
N ARG A 87 -17.93 -15.83 14.20
CA ARG A 87 -18.49 -14.47 14.16
C ARG A 87 -19.09 -14.12 15.51
N THR A 88 -18.45 -13.20 16.23
CA THR A 88 -18.92 -12.64 17.50
C THR A 88 -18.63 -11.15 17.53
N ASP A 89 -19.29 -10.38 18.40
CA ASP A 89 -19.12 -8.91 18.49
C ASP A 89 -17.67 -8.44 18.68
N ILE A 90 -16.76 -9.34 19.10
CA ILE A 90 -15.35 -9.06 19.35
C ILE A 90 -14.39 -9.89 18.49
N ARG A 91 -14.87 -10.77 17.59
CA ARG A 91 -13.99 -11.68 16.86
C ARG A 91 -14.56 -12.10 15.51
N ARG A 92 -13.68 -12.13 14.52
CA ARG A 92 -13.82 -12.85 13.25
C ARG A 92 -12.63 -13.80 13.10
N ALA A 93 -12.91 -15.04 12.75
CA ALA A 93 -11.85 -16.01 12.44
C ALA A 93 -12.24 -16.80 11.19
N TRP A 94 -11.23 -17.13 10.39
CA TRP A 94 -11.36 -17.91 9.17
C TRP A 94 -10.62 -19.22 9.35
N ASP A 95 -11.32 -20.34 9.12
CA ASP A 95 -10.69 -21.64 9.02
C ASP A 95 -9.76 -21.69 7.78
N PRO A 96 -8.83 -22.66 7.76
CA PRO A 96 -7.94 -22.87 6.62
C PRO A 96 -8.68 -22.84 5.29
N THR A 97 -8.32 -21.86 4.47
CA THR A 97 -8.93 -21.60 3.16
C THR A 97 -7.85 -21.67 2.08
N GLU A 98 -8.12 -22.41 1.01
CA GLU A 98 -7.19 -22.53 -0.11
C GLU A 98 -7.00 -21.19 -0.83
N LEU A 99 -5.75 -20.85 -1.13
CA LEU A 99 -5.28 -19.68 -1.85
C LEU A 99 -4.43 -20.16 -3.03
N LEU A 100 -4.85 -19.83 -4.25
CA LEU A 100 -4.06 -20.11 -5.44
C LEU A 100 -3.17 -18.89 -5.74
N LEU A 101 -1.86 -19.09 -5.71
CA LEU A 101 -0.86 -18.07 -5.97
C LEU A 101 -0.29 -18.26 -7.38
N ASP A 102 -0.28 -17.20 -8.18
CA ASP A 102 0.59 -17.15 -9.35
C ASP A 102 1.99 -16.70 -8.91
N LEU A 103 2.97 -17.58 -9.01
CA LEU A 103 4.33 -17.31 -8.55
C LEU A 103 5.05 -16.23 -9.39
N SER A 104 4.53 -15.90 -10.56
CA SER A 104 5.05 -14.81 -11.39
C SER A 104 4.55 -13.43 -10.96
N GLU A 105 3.47 -13.37 -10.18
CA GLU A 105 2.85 -12.12 -9.72
C GLU A 105 2.94 -11.96 -8.20
N ALA A 106 2.91 -13.06 -7.44
CA ALA A 106 2.64 -13.03 -6.02
C ALA A 106 3.86 -12.79 -5.12
N LEU A 107 5.09 -12.83 -5.64
CA LEU A 107 6.29 -12.92 -4.79
C LEU A 107 7.45 -12.11 -5.38
N PRO A 108 8.40 -11.66 -4.52
CA PRO A 108 9.56 -10.91 -4.96
C PRO A 108 10.34 -11.64 -6.06
N PRO A 109 11.03 -10.89 -6.94
CA PRO A 109 11.58 -11.40 -8.18
C PRO A 109 12.48 -12.62 -7.94
N GLY A 110 12.18 -13.72 -8.63
CA GLY A 110 12.97 -14.95 -8.61
C GLY A 110 12.32 -16.16 -7.92
N ALA A 111 11.09 -16.06 -7.40
CA ALA A 111 10.43 -17.16 -6.67
C ALA A 111 10.02 -18.37 -7.54
N GLY A 112 9.89 -18.20 -8.86
CA GLY A 112 9.62 -19.29 -9.82
C GLY A 112 8.63 -18.91 -10.91
N GLN A 113 8.17 -19.90 -11.68
CA GLN A 113 7.06 -19.78 -12.63
C GLN A 113 6.00 -20.83 -12.29
N GLY A 114 4.72 -20.50 -12.54
CA GLY A 114 3.59 -21.41 -12.37
C GLY A 114 2.69 -21.03 -11.20
N SER A 115 1.80 -21.95 -10.83
CA SER A 115 0.84 -21.73 -9.75
C SER A 115 1.14 -22.61 -8.53
N LEU A 116 0.95 -22.06 -7.34
CA LEU A 116 1.11 -22.75 -6.06
C LEU A 116 -0.22 -22.69 -5.29
N ALA A 117 -0.74 -23.85 -4.89
CA ALA A 117 -1.81 -23.90 -3.91
C ALA A 117 -1.20 -23.79 -2.51
N ALA A 118 -1.68 -22.79 -1.76
CA ALA A 118 -1.38 -22.58 -0.36
C ALA A 118 -2.69 -22.54 0.44
N TRP A 119 -2.57 -22.50 1.76
CA TRP A 119 -3.68 -22.35 2.68
C TRP A 119 -3.42 -21.15 3.56
N VAL A 120 -4.48 -20.39 3.81
CA VAL A 120 -4.44 -19.21 4.67
C VAL A 120 -5.52 -19.29 5.72
N GLN A 121 -5.19 -18.85 6.93
CA GLN A 121 -6.14 -18.60 8.00
C GLN A 121 -5.85 -17.24 8.63
N GLY A 122 -6.85 -16.69 9.30
CA GLY A 122 -6.71 -15.38 9.93
C GLY A 122 -7.65 -15.21 11.10
N VAL A 123 -7.29 -14.28 11.98
CA VAL A 123 -8.10 -13.84 13.09
C VAL A 123 -8.05 -12.33 13.15
N VAL A 124 -9.22 -11.71 13.27
CA VAL A 124 -9.35 -10.32 13.66
C VAL A 124 -10.16 -10.26 14.95
N GLU A 125 -9.62 -9.66 16.01
CA GLU A 125 -10.30 -9.59 17.30
C GLU A 125 -10.18 -8.22 17.96
N ILE A 126 -11.16 -7.88 18.80
CA ILE A 126 -11.16 -6.68 19.65
C ILE A 126 -10.75 -7.13 21.07
N PRO A 127 -9.46 -7.08 21.41
CA PRO A 127 -9.00 -7.25 22.79
C PRO A 127 -9.61 -6.20 23.74
N ALA A 128 -9.43 -6.42 25.04
CA ALA A 128 -9.87 -5.50 26.08
C ALA A 128 -9.24 -4.10 25.98
N SER A 129 -8.14 -3.94 25.23
CA SER A 129 -7.51 -2.64 24.95
C SER A 129 -8.35 -1.76 24.02
N GLY A 130 -9.26 -2.34 23.22
CA GLY A 130 -10.21 -1.61 22.36
C GLY A 130 -9.84 -1.58 20.87
N ASP A 131 -8.55 -1.63 20.54
CA ASP A 131 -8.06 -1.66 19.16
C ASP A 131 -8.17 -3.06 18.56
N LEU A 132 -8.59 -3.16 17.31
CA LEU A 132 -8.61 -4.42 16.57
C LEU A 132 -7.19 -4.96 16.38
N GLN A 133 -7.01 -6.26 16.62
CA GLN A 133 -5.79 -6.98 16.36
C GLN A 133 -6.00 -7.95 15.20
N LEU A 134 -5.05 -7.98 14.27
CA LEU A 134 -5.01 -8.89 13.14
C LEU A 134 -3.88 -9.90 13.34
N GLU A 135 -4.14 -11.16 13.03
CA GLU A 135 -3.13 -12.20 12.86
C GLU A 135 -3.46 -13.03 11.62
N ILE A 136 -2.44 -13.33 10.80
CA ILE A 136 -2.57 -14.13 9.58
C ILE A 136 -1.46 -15.18 9.55
N GLU A 137 -1.84 -16.41 9.17
CA GLU A 137 -0.92 -17.54 9.03
C GLU A 137 -1.04 -18.21 7.66
N LEU A 138 0.07 -18.75 7.16
CA LEU A 138 0.16 -19.46 5.89
C LEU A 138 0.70 -20.89 6.07
N ALA A 139 0.27 -21.79 5.19
CA ALA A 139 0.79 -23.15 5.10
C ALA A 139 0.67 -23.69 3.65
N LEU A 140 1.47 -24.69 3.31
CA LEU A 140 1.33 -25.45 2.04
C LEU A 140 0.24 -26.53 2.09
N ALA A 141 -0.19 -26.91 3.28
CA ALA A 141 -1.21 -27.92 3.49
C ALA A 141 -2.22 -27.41 4.52
N GLN A 142 -3.48 -27.83 4.37
CA GLN A 142 -4.58 -27.44 5.24
C GLN A 142 -4.35 -27.77 6.72
N GLU A 143 -3.57 -28.81 7.02
CA GLU A 143 -3.26 -29.25 8.38
C GLU A 143 -1.98 -28.60 8.94
N GLY A 144 -1.32 -27.73 8.16
CA GLY A 144 -0.05 -27.09 8.51
C GLY A 144 1.21 -27.85 8.04
N PRO A 145 2.39 -27.54 8.59
CA PRO A 145 2.62 -26.57 9.66
C PRO A 145 2.23 -25.15 9.24
N TRP A 146 1.65 -24.40 10.20
CA TRP A 146 1.26 -23.01 10.03
C TRP A 146 2.39 -22.10 10.47
N GLU A 147 2.70 -21.12 9.63
CA GLU A 147 3.65 -20.06 9.93
C GLU A 147 2.90 -18.74 10.01
N ARG A 148 3.14 -17.99 11.08
CA ARG A 148 2.59 -16.64 11.21
C ARG A 148 3.35 -15.69 10.31
N VAL A 149 2.60 -15.01 9.45
CA VAL A 149 3.19 -14.12 8.43
C VAL A 149 2.78 -12.67 8.59
N ALA A 150 1.71 -12.38 9.33
CA ALA A 150 1.37 -11.00 9.61
C ALA A 150 0.69 -10.80 10.96
N THR A 151 0.93 -9.60 11.49
CA THR A 151 0.24 -9.04 12.64
C THR A 151 -0.14 -7.59 12.35
N GLY A 152 -1.19 -7.09 12.99
CA GLY A 152 -1.58 -5.70 12.83
C GLY A 152 -2.43 -5.16 13.96
N THR A 153 -2.51 -3.85 14.06
CA THR A 153 -3.40 -3.13 14.99
C THR A 153 -4.19 -2.07 14.24
N TYR A 154 -5.48 -1.91 14.55
CA TYR A 154 -6.35 -0.96 13.88
C TYR A 154 -7.31 -0.31 14.88
N ASP A 155 -7.39 1.02 14.87
CA ASP A 155 -8.24 1.79 15.81
C ASP A 155 -9.74 1.54 15.57
N GLY A 156 -10.11 1.06 14.39
CA GLY A 156 -11.49 0.79 14.00
C GLY A 156 -12.15 1.91 13.21
N SER A 157 -11.45 3.00 12.93
CA SER A 157 -11.94 4.17 12.20
C SER A 157 -11.14 4.45 10.93
N SER A 158 -9.82 4.59 11.04
CA SER A 158 -9.05 5.26 9.98
C SER A 158 -7.55 4.96 10.02
N ALA A 159 -7.00 4.58 11.17
CA ALA A 159 -5.56 4.44 11.33
C ALA A 159 -5.16 3.07 11.88
N GLY A 160 -4.00 2.59 11.45
CA GLY A 160 -3.47 1.34 11.95
C GLY A 160 -2.08 1.00 11.43
N THR A 161 -1.62 -0.16 11.87
CA THR A 161 -0.33 -0.72 11.50
C THR A 161 -0.48 -2.17 11.06
N LEU A 162 0.35 -2.57 10.10
CA LEU A 162 0.47 -3.94 9.61
C LEU A 162 1.95 -4.26 9.52
N SER A 163 2.36 -5.35 10.15
CA SER A 163 3.68 -5.96 9.99
C SER A 163 3.51 -7.25 9.21
N TRP A 164 4.16 -7.35 8.05
CA TRP A 164 4.18 -8.57 7.24
C TRP A 164 5.60 -9.14 7.15
N ASP A 165 5.77 -10.38 7.58
CA ASP A 165 7.05 -11.10 7.50
C ASP A 165 7.15 -11.84 6.16
N LEU A 166 7.85 -11.23 5.21
CA LEU A 166 8.07 -11.81 3.88
C LEU A 166 9.01 -13.02 3.94
N ALA A 167 9.92 -13.08 4.92
CA ALA A 167 10.81 -14.23 5.11
C ALA A 167 10.04 -15.44 5.66
N ALA A 168 9.15 -15.23 6.64
CA ALA A 168 8.24 -16.26 7.13
C ALA A 168 7.30 -16.74 6.01
N SER A 169 6.78 -15.82 5.20
CA SER A 169 5.94 -16.16 4.03
C SER A 169 6.68 -17.07 3.05
N ALA A 170 7.91 -16.72 2.67
CA ALA A 170 8.72 -17.54 1.78
C ALA A 170 9.05 -18.91 2.40
N SER A 171 9.34 -18.96 3.70
CA SER A 171 9.57 -20.21 4.44
C SER A 171 8.32 -21.11 4.43
N ALA A 172 7.15 -20.56 4.75
CA ALA A 172 5.87 -21.26 4.77
C ALA A 172 5.56 -21.91 3.42
N LEU A 173 5.86 -21.20 2.34
CA LEU A 173 5.64 -21.62 0.96
C LEU A 173 6.81 -22.44 0.36
N LYS A 174 7.88 -22.68 1.14
CA LYS A 174 9.12 -23.37 0.73
C LYS A 174 9.78 -22.76 -0.51
N LEU A 175 9.83 -21.43 -0.55
CA LEU A 175 10.42 -20.66 -1.63
C LEU A 175 11.84 -20.24 -1.30
N ALA A 176 12.66 -20.07 -2.33
CA ALA A 176 14.06 -19.64 -2.22
C ALA A 176 14.24 -18.31 -2.97
N PRO A 177 13.93 -17.16 -2.33
CA PRO A 177 14.07 -15.85 -2.98
C PRO A 177 15.54 -15.56 -3.32
N SER A 178 15.78 -14.92 -4.47
CA SER A 178 17.14 -14.56 -4.91
C SER A 178 17.72 -13.35 -4.17
N VAL A 179 16.89 -12.63 -3.42
CA VAL A 179 17.27 -11.51 -2.57
C VAL A 179 16.86 -11.81 -1.12
N PRO A 180 17.58 -11.29 -0.11
CA PRO A 180 17.15 -11.44 1.28
C PRO A 180 15.74 -10.86 1.45
N LEU A 181 14.90 -11.54 2.24
CA LEU A 181 13.59 -11.03 2.64
C LEU A 181 13.62 -10.55 4.09
N ALA A 182 12.80 -9.56 4.37
CA ALA A 182 12.67 -8.97 5.69
C ALA A 182 11.21 -8.63 6.00
N GLN A 183 11.02 -7.88 7.08
CA GLN A 183 9.72 -7.39 7.51
C GLN A 183 9.33 -6.17 6.67
N LEU A 184 8.07 -6.16 6.25
CA LEU A 184 7.36 -5.04 5.66
C LEU A 184 6.49 -4.43 6.75
N ASP A 185 6.89 -3.27 7.25
CA ASP A 185 6.11 -2.50 8.22
C ASP A 185 5.33 -1.42 7.48
N VAL A 186 4.02 -1.42 7.65
CA VAL A 186 3.11 -0.44 7.06
C VAL A 186 2.38 0.29 8.17
N THR A 187 2.46 1.61 8.15
CA THR A 187 1.55 2.48 8.90
C THR A 187 0.61 3.13 7.90
N PHE A 188 -0.68 3.15 8.22
CA PHE A 188 -1.68 3.81 7.40
C PHE A 188 -2.53 4.74 8.25
N ASP A 189 -2.86 5.88 7.67
CA ASP A 189 -3.76 6.88 8.26
C ASP A 189 -4.66 7.42 7.15
N ASP A 190 -5.98 7.43 7.37
CA ASP A 190 -6.91 8.15 6.51
C ASP A 190 -6.94 9.61 6.99
N LEU A 191 -6.22 10.48 6.28
CA LEU A 191 -6.27 11.91 6.51
C LEU A 191 -7.64 12.42 6.06
N ALA A 192 -8.56 12.52 7.03
CA ALA A 192 -9.84 13.16 6.81
C ALA A 192 -9.65 14.68 6.76
N GLN A 193 -9.38 15.23 5.58
CA GLN A 193 -9.73 16.61 5.29
C GLN A 193 -10.96 16.66 4.39
N GLU A 194 -11.85 17.59 4.72
CA GLU A 194 -13.19 17.74 4.17
C GLU A 194 -13.17 17.63 2.63
N GLU A 195 -13.74 16.53 2.13
CA GLU A 195 -14.07 16.21 0.72
C GLU A 195 -13.14 15.30 -0.09
N GLN A 196 -11.95 14.90 0.37
CA GLN A 196 -11.20 13.80 -0.26
C GLN A 196 -10.51 12.93 0.80
N ALA A 197 -10.78 11.62 0.79
CA ALA A 197 -10.04 10.67 1.61
C ALA A 197 -8.61 10.59 1.07
N GLU A 198 -7.67 11.17 1.80
CA GLU A 198 -6.25 11.09 1.49
C GLU A 198 -5.65 9.94 2.31
N ARG A 199 -5.29 8.85 1.62
CA ARG A 199 -4.61 7.70 2.22
C ARG A 199 -3.13 8.02 2.31
N GLN A 200 -2.55 8.05 3.51
CA GLN A 200 -1.10 8.07 3.71
C GLN A 200 -0.62 6.68 4.11
N LEU A 201 0.41 6.16 3.42
CA LEU A 201 1.10 4.93 3.77
C LEU A 201 2.57 5.22 4.02
N ASP A 202 3.07 4.89 5.20
CA ASP A 202 4.50 4.88 5.51
C ASP A 202 4.97 3.44 5.59
N VAL A 203 5.90 3.08 4.70
CA VAL A 203 6.34 1.71 4.51
C VAL A 203 7.83 1.63 4.72
N ALA A 204 8.27 0.77 5.64
CA ALA A 204 9.66 0.47 5.87
C ALA A 204 9.97 -0.99 5.51
N TYR A 205 10.97 -1.18 4.66
CA TYR A 205 11.55 -2.48 4.38
C TYR A 205 12.98 -2.55 4.94
N GLY A 206 13.13 -3.31 6.02
CA GLY A 206 14.36 -3.34 6.81
C GLY A 206 15.32 -4.45 6.38
N HIS A 207 16.28 -4.17 5.51
CA HIS A 207 17.47 -5.02 5.42
C HIS A 207 18.40 -4.73 6.61
N THR A 208 19.03 -5.77 7.18
CA THR A 208 20.05 -5.65 8.23
C THR A 208 21.32 -4.87 7.79
N ALA A 209 21.36 -4.35 6.56
CA ALA A 209 22.45 -3.55 6.01
C ALA A 209 21.98 -2.17 5.52
N SER A 210 22.15 -1.20 6.41
CA SER A 210 22.55 0.20 6.18
C SER A 210 21.61 1.27 5.59
N ILE A 211 20.52 0.98 4.87
CA ILE A 211 19.47 1.98 4.59
C ILE A 211 18.13 1.25 4.47
N ALA A 212 17.17 1.55 5.36
CA ALA A 212 15.81 1.05 5.19
C ALA A 212 15.21 1.70 3.93
N GLN A 213 14.68 0.88 3.02
CA GLN A 213 13.94 1.42 1.90
C GLN A 213 12.60 1.91 2.44
N LEU A 214 12.30 3.17 2.15
CA LEU A 214 11.12 3.86 2.64
C LEU A 214 10.26 4.22 1.44
N TRP A 215 8.94 4.00 1.58
CA TRP A 215 7.95 4.53 0.67
C TRP A 215 6.93 5.33 1.46
N VAL A 216 6.53 6.46 0.88
CA VAL A 216 5.44 7.29 1.37
C VAL A 216 4.44 7.42 0.24
N ILE A 217 3.25 6.86 0.37
CA ILE A 217 2.22 6.97 -0.66
C ILE A 217 1.14 7.88 -0.13
N VAL A 218 0.81 8.91 -0.91
CA VAL A 218 -0.28 9.82 -0.59
C VAL A 218 -1.28 9.83 -1.74
N SER A 219 -2.49 9.33 -1.47
CA SER A 219 -3.52 9.09 -2.50
C SER A 219 -2.97 8.22 -3.65
N ASP A 220 -3.44 8.45 -4.88
CA ASP A 220 -3.01 7.74 -6.10
C ASP A 220 -1.98 8.52 -6.93
N SER A 221 -1.53 9.68 -6.46
CA SER A 221 -0.77 10.66 -7.26
C SER A 221 0.63 10.94 -6.73
N VAL A 222 0.91 10.63 -5.47
CA VAL A 222 2.16 11.01 -4.80
C VAL A 222 2.91 9.77 -4.34
N LEU A 223 4.21 9.76 -4.62
CA LEU A 223 5.15 8.74 -4.15
C LEU A 223 6.42 9.38 -3.62
N GLY A 224 6.61 9.32 -2.31
CA GLY A 224 7.90 9.45 -1.64
C GLY A 224 8.64 8.12 -1.65
N PHE A 225 9.95 8.14 -1.92
CA PHE A 225 10.79 6.94 -1.84
C PHE A 225 12.25 7.27 -1.51
N SER A 226 12.95 6.31 -0.92
CA SER A 226 14.42 6.31 -0.80
C SER A 226 15.06 5.32 -1.76
N GLY A 227 16.27 5.62 -2.26
CA GLY A 227 16.97 4.76 -3.21
C GLY A 227 18.17 5.41 -3.89
N LEU A 228 18.61 4.82 -5.00
CA LEU A 228 19.67 5.38 -5.85
C LEU A 228 19.07 6.30 -6.92
N LEU A 229 19.59 7.52 -7.00
CA LEU A 229 19.12 8.58 -7.89
C LEU A 229 20.25 9.11 -8.76
N GLN A 230 19.95 9.37 -10.03
CA GLN A 230 20.90 9.88 -11.02
C GLN A 230 20.57 11.34 -11.38
N VAL A 231 20.91 12.28 -10.50
CA VAL A 231 20.53 13.70 -10.62
C VAL A 231 21.70 14.65 -10.90
N THR A 232 22.93 14.17 -10.82
CA THR A 232 24.16 14.97 -11.02
C THR A 232 24.58 15.04 -12.48
N GLU A 233 25.39 16.04 -12.82
CA GLU A 233 25.90 16.23 -14.20
C GLU A 233 26.75 15.06 -14.69
N ASP A 234 27.54 14.45 -13.81
CA ASP A 234 28.38 13.30 -14.09
C ASP A 234 27.58 12.00 -14.28
N GLY A 235 26.28 12.02 -13.98
CA GLY A 235 25.41 10.85 -14.08
C GLY A 235 25.73 9.76 -13.06
N ALA A 236 26.36 10.08 -11.93
CA ALA A 236 26.54 9.13 -10.84
C ALA A 236 25.20 8.73 -10.22
N LEU A 237 25.08 7.47 -9.80
CA LEU A 237 23.99 7.00 -8.95
C LEU A 237 24.36 7.26 -7.49
N LEU A 238 23.57 8.09 -6.82
CA LEU A 238 23.80 8.51 -5.44
C LEU A 238 22.63 8.09 -4.55
N PRO A 239 22.89 7.64 -3.31
CA PRO A 239 21.82 7.35 -2.36
C PRO A 239 21.09 8.65 -1.99
N GLY A 240 19.77 8.60 -1.90
CA GLY A 240 18.95 9.76 -1.59
C GLY A 240 17.48 9.40 -1.41
N GLY A 241 16.64 10.43 -1.40
CA GLY A 241 15.20 10.30 -1.37
C GLY A 241 14.52 11.35 -2.26
N ALA A 242 13.37 10.99 -2.80
CA ALA A 242 12.58 11.84 -3.67
C ALA A 242 11.10 11.71 -3.34
N THR A 243 10.35 12.80 -3.48
CA THR A 243 8.90 12.79 -3.58
C THR A 243 8.53 13.20 -4.98
N VAL A 244 7.70 12.38 -5.64
CA VAL A 244 7.14 12.68 -6.95
C VAL A 244 5.64 12.89 -6.85
N VAL A 245 5.14 13.85 -7.63
CA VAL A 245 3.71 14.13 -7.80
C VAL A 245 3.37 14.01 -9.27
N HIS A 246 2.38 13.19 -9.62
CA HIS A 246 1.92 13.00 -10.99
C HIS A 246 0.53 13.61 -11.21
N THR A 247 0.38 14.31 -12.33
CA THR A 247 -0.87 14.93 -12.79
C THR A 247 -1.14 14.55 -14.25
N PRO A 248 -2.35 14.75 -14.77
CA PRO A 248 -2.64 14.52 -16.19
C PRO A 248 -1.76 15.31 -17.17
N TYR A 249 -1.14 16.43 -16.73
CA TYR A 249 -0.34 17.31 -17.58
C TYR A 249 1.17 17.09 -17.44
N GLY A 250 1.58 16.11 -16.63
CA GLY A 250 2.97 15.86 -16.28
C GLY A 250 3.17 15.77 -14.78
N GLY A 251 4.39 15.98 -14.31
CA GLY A 251 4.66 15.82 -12.88
C GLY A 251 5.92 16.50 -12.42
N TRP A 252 6.12 16.43 -11.11
CA TRP A 252 7.19 17.06 -10.38
C TRP A 252 7.91 16.05 -9.51
N GLY A 253 9.22 16.24 -9.35
CA GLY A 253 10.06 15.48 -8.44
C GLY A 253 10.92 16.44 -7.62
N LEU A 254 10.90 16.26 -6.30
CA LEU A 254 11.68 17.04 -5.34
C LEU A 254 12.44 16.06 -4.45
N GLY A 255 13.69 16.34 -4.12
CA GLY A 255 14.44 15.43 -3.26
C GLY A 255 15.83 15.87 -2.91
N THR A 256 16.55 14.98 -2.24
CA THR A 256 17.94 15.15 -1.86
C THR A 256 18.75 13.90 -2.18
N VAL A 257 20.02 14.08 -2.54
CA VAL A 257 21.00 13.00 -2.66
C VAL A 257 22.19 13.25 -1.74
N LEU A 258 22.77 12.18 -1.22
CA LEU A 258 23.94 12.21 -0.35
C LEU A 258 25.22 12.07 -1.17
N THR A 259 26.15 12.99 -0.98
CA THR A 259 27.49 13.00 -1.58
C THR A 259 28.56 12.90 -0.50
N ALA A 260 29.82 12.72 -0.92
CA ALA A 260 30.96 12.79 0.00
C ALA A 260 31.12 14.16 0.69
N SER A 261 30.59 15.23 0.09
CA SER A 261 30.70 16.62 0.57
C SER A 261 29.47 17.12 1.33
N GLY A 262 28.38 16.34 1.38
CA GLY A 262 27.11 16.75 1.99
C GLY A 262 25.91 16.35 1.14
N GLU A 263 24.77 16.97 1.42
CA GLU A 263 23.52 16.74 0.68
C GLU A 263 23.39 17.73 -0.48
N LEU A 264 22.81 17.27 -1.59
CA LEU A 264 22.41 18.12 -2.72
C LEU A 264 20.90 18.02 -2.89
N ALA A 265 20.21 19.16 -2.81
CA ALA A 265 18.80 19.27 -3.14
C ALA A 265 18.60 19.38 -4.66
N PHE A 266 17.58 18.69 -5.17
CA PHE A 266 17.19 18.76 -6.58
C PHE A 266 15.68 18.96 -6.75
N GLU A 267 15.32 19.51 -7.89
CA GLU A 267 13.95 19.67 -8.38
C GLU A 267 13.93 19.32 -9.88
N THR A 268 12.89 18.62 -10.31
CA THR A 268 12.68 18.32 -11.72
C THR A 268 11.19 18.28 -12.05
N CYS A 269 10.85 18.56 -13.30
CA CYS A 269 9.50 18.35 -13.80
C CYS A 269 9.53 17.74 -15.21
N TRP A 270 8.46 17.04 -15.55
CA TRP A 270 8.28 16.40 -16.84
C TRP A 270 6.88 16.67 -17.40
N SER A 271 6.74 16.53 -18.71
CA SER A 271 5.45 16.66 -19.42
C SER A 271 4.56 15.42 -19.26
N GLU A 272 3.32 15.48 -19.75
CA GLU A 272 2.36 14.35 -19.74
C GLU A 272 2.92 13.06 -20.39
N VAL A 273 3.85 13.19 -21.34
CA VAL A 273 4.51 12.05 -22.00
C VAL A 273 5.81 11.62 -21.33
N GLY A 274 6.16 12.23 -20.18
CA GLY A 274 7.34 11.91 -19.37
C GLY A 274 8.66 12.52 -19.85
N LEU A 275 8.63 13.51 -20.75
CA LEU A 275 9.85 14.20 -21.19
C LEU A 275 10.27 15.25 -20.17
N THR A 276 11.57 15.33 -19.88
CA THR A 276 12.15 16.30 -18.97
C THR A 276 11.94 17.72 -19.50
N VAL A 277 11.22 18.51 -18.72
CA VAL A 277 10.96 19.93 -19.01
C VAL A 277 11.91 20.82 -18.23
N TYR A 278 12.25 20.43 -17.00
CA TYR A 278 13.20 21.11 -16.15
C TYR A 278 13.92 20.10 -15.25
N ALA A 279 15.21 20.35 -15.03
CA ALA A 279 15.97 19.75 -13.95
C ALA A 279 16.92 20.81 -13.38
N GLY A 280 17.00 20.92 -12.07
CA GLY A 280 17.87 21.88 -11.39
C GLY A 280 17.97 21.62 -9.89
N GLY A 281 18.68 22.49 -9.19
CA GLY A 281 18.98 22.33 -7.77
C GLY A 281 20.29 22.98 -7.38
N ASP A 282 20.90 22.45 -6.33
CA ASP A 282 22.20 22.87 -5.80
C ASP A 282 23.34 22.75 -6.83
N GLU A 283 24.49 23.36 -6.53
CA GLU A 283 25.69 23.24 -7.36
C GLU A 283 26.12 21.76 -7.48
N GLY A 284 26.24 21.27 -8.72
CA GLY A 284 26.55 19.85 -9.03
C GLY A 284 25.34 19.02 -9.48
N VAL A 285 24.11 19.52 -9.28
CA VAL A 285 22.90 18.92 -9.85
C VAL A 285 22.80 19.28 -11.33
N ARG A 286 22.37 18.31 -12.16
CA ARG A 286 22.16 18.51 -13.60
C ARG A 286 21.16 19.62 -13.86
N ARG A 287 21.54 20.56 -14.73
CA ARG A 287 20.66 21.66 -15.15
C ARG A 287 20.19 21.49 -16.57
N SER A 288 18.88 21.57 -16.78
CA SER A 288 18.27 21.56 -18.11
C SER A 288 16.91 22.24 -18.11
N GLY A 289 16.54 22.79 -19.26
CA GLY A 289 15.21 23.35 -19.47
C GLY A 289 14.92 24.63 -18.67
N SER A 290 13.63 24.90 -18.44
CA SER A 290 13.17 26.10 -17.72
C SER A 290 12.07 25.71 -16.73
N ARG A 291 12.23 26.15 -15.47
CA ARG A 291 11.23 25.91 -14.41
C ARG A 291 9.87 26.52 -14.77
N ASP A 292 9.86 27.67 -15.45
CA ASP A 292 8.63 28.35 -15.87
C ASP A 292 7.87 27.58 -16.98
N ALA A 293 8.50 26.58 -17.60
CA ALA A 293 7.86 25.73 -18.59
C ALA A 293 7.20 24.47 -17.97
N CYS A 294 7.37 24.25 -16.66
CA CYS A 294 6.80 23.11 -15.98
C CYS A 294 5.26 23.15 -15.98
N PRO A 295 4.59 21.99 -15.95
CA PRO A 295 3.14 21.92 -15.86
C PRO A 295 2.66 22.60 -14.57
N GLU A 296 1.77 23.57 -14.73
CA GLU A 296 1.06 24.23 -13.62
C GLU A 296 0.14 23.21 -12.94
N GLY A 297 0.09 23.21 -11.59
CA GLY A 297 -0.92 22.47 -10.84
C GLY A 297 -0.47 21.35 -9.90
N ALA A 298 0.81 21.26 -9.51
CA ALA A 298 1.28 20.25 -8.54
C ALA A 298 2.02 20.80 -7.31
N LEU A 299 2.30 22.11 -7.26
CA LEU A 299 3.06 22.75 -6.16
C LEU A 299 2.30 23.88 -5.45
N GLU A 300 1.02 24.10 -5.77
CA GLU A 300 0.19 24.98 -4.94
C GLU A 300 -0.48 24.11 -3.86
N PRO A 301 -0.19 24.35 -2.57
CA PRO A 301 -0.80 23.62 -1.45
C PRO A 301 -2.29 23.91 -1.31
#